data_AF-A0A444PVV7-F1
#
_entry.id   AF-A0A444PVV7-F1
#
_cell.length_a   1.000
_cell.length_b   1.000
_cell.length_c   1.000
_cell.angle_alpha   90.00
_cell.angle_beta   90.00
_cell.angle_gamma   90.00
#
_symmetry.space_group_name_H-M   'P 1'
#
loop_
_entity.id
_entity.type
_entity.pdbx_description
1 polymer ?
#
loop_
_entity_poly.entity_id
_entity_poly.type
_entity_poly.pdbx_seq_one_letter_code
_entity_poly.pdbx_strand_id
1 'polypeptide(L)'
;MSSDPIPTPLPRRPHAAGAQPEEITGAAAVVRTLELLGVDDIFGLPGGAILPVYDPLMDSTEVRHILVRHEQGAGHAAEGYAASSGRLGVCIATSGPGATNLVTAIADAYMDSVPLLAITGQVFSTLMGTDAFQEADIVGITMPVTKHSFLVKDAKDIPSTIAAAAHIATTGRPGPVLVDITKDAQQATAPFIWPPKIDLPGYRPVTKAHGKQVQAAAQLFVEAKKPVLYVGGGVIRAKASDELLELAERTGAPVVTTLMARGAFPDSHRQQLGMPGMHGTVPAVLALQESDLIVALGARFDDRVTGKAELFAPNAKVVHVDVDPAEISKIRLADVPIVGDAKDVIVDLTAAYLSAATETTPDIADWWTYLNGLREEFPLGYAPTTDGLLAPQYVIQRIGEITGPEGVYASGVGQHQMWAAQFINYERPNSWLNSGGAGTMGYSVPAAMGAKVAEPDRDVWAIDGDGCFQMTNQELATCAINNIPIKVAVINNSSLGMVRQWQTLFYDGRYSNTDLNTGHDTIRVPDFVKLAEAYGCLGIRVTKEEEVDAAIKLALETNDRPVVIDFVVSADAMVWPMVPQGVSNSYVQYARDHSPAFEEEI
;
A
#
# COMPACT_ATOMS: atom_id res chain seq x y z
N MET A 1 -13.87 33.32 20.96
CA MET A 1 -14.21 32.92 22.34
C MET A 1 -15.55 32.20 22.32
N SER A 2 -15.50 30.88 22.25
CA SER A 2 -16.56 29.96 22.69
C SER A 2 -15.80 28.68 23.05
N SER A 3 -15.72 28.39 24.35
CA SER A 3 -14.99 27.25 24.90
C SER A 3 -15.98 26.11 25.11
N ASP A 4 -16.04 25.19 24.16
CA ASP A 4 -16.77 23.94 24.37
C ASP A 4 -15.94 23.00 25.27
N PRO A 5 -16.58 22.36 26.27
CA PRO A 5 -15.86 21.58 27.27
C PRO A 5 -15.38 20.25 26.68
N ILE A 6 -14.13 19.90 27.01
CA ILE A 6 -13.51 18.60 26.75
C ILE A 6 -14.40 17.50 27.35
N PRO A 7 -14.77 16.45 26.58
CA PRO A 7 -15.57 15.35 27.12
C PRO A 7 -14.83 14.67 28.27
N THR A 8 -15.46 14.64 29.44
CA THR A 8 -14.93 13.90 30.59
C THR A 8 -15.03 12.40 30.30
N PRO A 9 -13.98 11.59 30.54
CA PRO A 9 -14.06 10.15 30.37
C PRO A 9 -15.17 9.58 31.26
N LEU A 10 -16.09 8.80 30.68
CA LEU A 10 -17.07 8.05 31.44
C LEU A 10 -16.32 7.15 32.45
N PRO A 11 -16.75 7.09 33.73
CA PRO A 11 -16.10 6.26 34.72
C PRO A 11 -16.17 4.79 34.29
N ARG A 12 -15.00 4.16 34.14
CA ARG A 12 -14.88 2.70 33.96
C ARG A 12 -15.65 2.01 35.07
N ARG A 13 -16.64 1.17 34.72
CA ARG A 13 -17.30 0.28 35.67
C ARG A 13 -16.22 -0.60 36.32
N PRO A 14 -16.10 -0.65 37.66
CA PRO A 14 -15.20 -1.59 38.30
C PRO A 14 -15.69 -3.01 38.02
N HIS A 15 -14.81 -3.87 37.52
CA HIS A 15 -15.07 -5.31 37.46
C HIS A 15 -15.40 -5.78 38.87
N ALA A 16 -16.60 -6.33 39.04
CA ALA A 16 -16.98 -7.01 40.27
C ALA A 16 -16.08 -8.24 40.43
N ALA A 17 -15.13 -8.18 41.38
CA ALA A 17 -14.36 -9.33 41.80
C ALA A 17 -15.32 -10.37 42.40
N GLY A 18 -15.63 -11.42 41.64
CA GLY A 18 -16.49 -12.53 42.09
C GLY A 18 -17.48 -13.11 41.07
N ALA A 19 -17.65 -12.50 39.89
CA ALA A 19 -18.45 -13.12 38.82
C ALA A 19 -17.62 -14.21 38.12
N GLN A 20 -18.18 -15.42 37.98
CA GLN A 20 -17.60 -16.42 37.08
C GLN A 20 -17.58 -15.85 35.65
N PRO A 21 -16.54 -16.13 34.85
CA PRO A 21 -16.50 -15.66 33.47
C PRO A 21 -17.72 -16.20 32.72
N GLU A 22 -18.29 -15.39 31.86
CA GLU A 22 -19.43 -15.77 31.03
C GLU A 22 -19.02 -16.91 30.10
N GLU A 23 -19.82 -17.97 30.04
CA GLU A 23 -19.63 -19.10 29.12
C GLU A 23 -20.28 -18.76 27.78
N ILE A 24 -19.47 -18.63 26.72
CA ILE A 24 -19.95 -18.33 25.37
C ILE A 24 -19.37 -19.32 24.36
N THR A 25 -20.00 -19.44 23.19
CA THR A 25 -19.46 -20.26 22.11
C THR A 25 -18.15 -19.64 21.58
N GLY A 26 -17.25 -20.47 21.05
CA GLY A 26 -16.02 -19.97 20.41
C GLY A 26 -16.32 -18.98 19.28
N ALA A 27 -17.39 -19.21 18.53
CA ALA A 27 -17.90 -18.29 17.52
C ALA A 27 -18.26 -16.91 18.09
N ALA A 28 -19.01 -16.85 19.19
CA ALA A 28 -19.31 -15.59 19.88
C ALA A 28 -18.03 -14.94 20.43
N ALA A 29 -17.07 -15.75 20.89
CA ALA A 29 -15.77 -15.26 21.34
C ALA A 29 -14.94 -14.62 20.20
N VAL A 30 -15.03 -15.11 18.96
CA VAL A 30 -14.41 -14.45 17.79
C VAL A 30 -14.95 -13.03 17.63
N VAL A 31 -16.29 -12.90 17.51
CA VAL A 31 -16.96 -11.62 17.30
C VAL A 31 -16.64 -10.66 18.46
N ARG A 32 -16.82 -11.13 19.70
CA ARG A 32 -16.57 -10.32 20.90
C ARG A 32 -15.12 -9.86 21.03
N THR A 33 -14.16 -10.69 20.58
CA THR A 33 -12.75 -10.30 20.57
C THR A 33 -12.48 -9.22 19.53
N LEU A 34 -13.07 -9.31 18.33
CA LEU A 34 -12.93 -8.27 17.31
C LEU A 34 -13.50 -6.92 17.79
N GLU A 35 -14.68 -6.93 18.41
CA GLU A 35 -15.27 -5.74 19.05
C GLU A 35 -14.33 -5.10 20.07
N LEU A 36 -13.77 -5.91 20.98
CA LEU A 36 -12.87 -5.42 22.04
C LEU A 36 -11.49 -5.00 21.53
N LEU A 37 -11.09 -5.43 20.34
CA LEU A 37 -9.91 -4.94 19.62
C LEU A 37 -10.20 -3.65 18.84
N GLY A 38 -11.45 -3.18 18.81
CA GLY A 38 -11.86 -1.96 18.10
C GLY A 38 -12.00 -2.16 16.59
N VAL A 39 -12.24 -3.38 16.13
CA VAL A 39 -12.61 -3.66 14.73
C VAL A 39 -14.06 -3.25 14.54
N ASP A 40 -14.32 -2.44 13.52
CA ASP A 40 -15.63 -1.90 13.14
C ASP A 40 -16.12 -2.45 11.80
N ASP A 41 -15.21 -2.77 10.88
CA ASP A 41 -15.53 -3.30 9.56
C ASP A 41 -14.73 -4.57 9.26
N ILE A 42 -15.42 -5.59 8.75
CA ILE A 42 -14.79 -6.82 8.25
C ILE A 42 -15.28 -7.12 6.84
N PHE A 43 -14.39 -7.62 5.99
CA PHE A 43 -14.72 -8.04 4.63
C PHE A 43 -14.72 -9.56 4.56
N GLY A 44 -15.78 -10.19 4.05
CA GLY A 44 -15.77 -11.65 4.04
C GLY A 44 -16.84 -12.32 3.20
N LEU A 45 -16.62 -13.62 2.97
CA LEU A 45 -17.55 -14.50 2.29
C LEU A 45 -17.90 -15.69 3.21
N PRO A 46 -19.18 -15.93 3.54
CA PRO A 46 -19.57 -17.03 4.40
C PRO A 46 -19.40 -18.38 3.70
N GLY A 47 -19.18 -19.43 4.48
CA GLY A 47 -19.17 -20.81 4.00
C GLY A 47 -19.27 -21.81 5.16
N GLY A 48 -19.41 -23.09 4.83
CA GLY A 48 -19.85 -24.11 5.79
C GLY A 48 -18.96 -24.31 7.02
N ALA A 49 -17.66 -24.01 6.91
CA ALA A 49 -16.70 -24.19 8.01
C ALA A 49 -16.61 -22.98 8.95
N ILE A 50 -16.90 -21.77 8.47
CA ILE A 50 -16.88 -20.52 9.26
C ILE A 50 -18.29 -20.05 9.68
N LEU A 51 -19.34 -20.70 9.16
CA LEU A 51 -20.73 -20.34 9.43
C LEU A 51 -21.09 -20.17 10.91
N PRO A 52 -20.55 -20.96 11.87
CA PRO A 52 -20.81 -20.72 13.28
C PRO A 52 -20.48 -19.30 13.74
N VAL A 53 -19.42 -18.66 13.20
CA VAL A 53 -19.04 -17.28 13.52
C VAL A 53 -20.04 -16.26 12.95
N TYR A 54 -20.68 -16.56 11.82
CA TYR A 54 -21.64 -15.65 11.18
C TYR A 54 -22.96 -15.53 11.94
N ASP A 55 -23.32 -16.52 12.76
CA ASP A 55 -24.55 -16.49 13.57
C ASP A 55 -24.53 -15.38 14.65
N PRO A 56 -23.56 -15.34 15.59
CA PRO A 56 -23.46 -14.23 16.56
C PRO A 56 -23.04 -12.91 15.92
N LEU A 57 -22.43 -12.92 14.73
CA LEU A 57 -22.10 -11.71 14.00
C LEU A 57 -23.35 -10.92 13.59
N MET A 58 -24.50 -11.59 13.38
CA MET A 58 -25.78 -10.92 13.11
C MET A 58 -26.28 -10.07 14.29
N ASP A 59 -25.88 -10.42 15.51
CA ASP A 59 -26.26 -9.71 16.73
C ASP A 59 -25.30 -8.56 17.06
N SER A 60 -24.14 -8.47 16.39
CA SER A 60 -23.17 -7.39 16.63
C SER A 60 -23.68 -6.07 16.08
N THR A 61 -23.61 -5.03 16.92
CA THR A 61 -23.84 -3.64 16.51
C THR A 61 -22.56 -2.84 16.35
N GLU A 62 -21.42 -3.44 16.70
CA GLU A 62 -20.09 -2.79 16.67
C GLU A 62 -19.30 -3.20 15.43
N VAL A 63 -19.42 -4.45 14.98
CA VAL A 63 -18.75 -4.97 13.78
C VAL A 63 -19.73 -5.07 12.62
N ARG A 64 -19.49 -4.31 11.56
CA ARG A 64 -20.19 -4.42 10.28
C ARG A 64 -19.51 -5.44 9.37
N HIS A 65 -20.28 -6.42 8.92
CA HIS A 65 -19.84 -7.35 7.86
C HIS A 65 -20.15 -6.79 6.47
N ILE A 66 -19.14 -6.76 5.62
CA ILE A 66 -19.25 -6.40 4.20
C ILE A 66 -19.06 -7.67 3.38
N LEU A 67 -20.18 -8.18 2.86
CA LEU A 67 -20.20 -9.37 2.01
C LEU A 67 -19.59 -9.05 0.64
N VAL A 68 -18.46 -9.68 0.33
CA VAL A 68 -17.77 -9.56 -0.98
C VAL A 68 -18.30 -10.55 -2.02
N ARG A 69 -17.78 -10.54 -3.24
CA ARG A 69 -18.11 -11.53 -4.29
C ARG A 69 -17.00 -12.53 -4.56
N HIS A 70 -15.80 -12.28 -4.04
CA HIS A 70 -14.68 -13.22 -4.05
C HIS A 70 -13.76 -12.95 -2.84
N GLU A 71 -13.17 -13.98 -2.24
CA GLU A 71 -12.33 -13.80 -1.04
C GLU A 71 -11.07 -12.99 -1.32
N GLN A 72 -10.50 -13.06 -2.54
CA GLN A 72 -9.44 -12.14 -2.95
C GLN A 72 -9.88 -10.66 -2.82
N GLY A 73 -11.15 -10.36 -3.12
CA GLY A 73 -11.74 -9.05 -2.90
C GLY A 73 -11.83 -8.69 -1.42
N ALA A 74 -12.14 -9.65 -0.53
CA ALA A 74 -12.11 -9.42 0.91
C ALA A 74 -10.69 -9.09 1.42
N GLY A 75 -9.68 -9.84 0.96
CA GLY A 75 -8.29 -9.60 1.31
C GLY A 75 -7.82 -8.20 0.89
N HIS A 76 -7.94 -7.85 -0.38
CA HIS A 76 -7.49 -6.55 -0.88
C HIS A 76 -8.34 -5.37 -0.37
N ALA A 77 -9.63 -5.58 -0.04
CA ALA A 77 -10.42 -4.56 0.63
C ALA A 77 -9.94 -4.31 2.06
N ALA A 78 -9.63 -5.37 2.82
CA ALA A 78 -9.00 -5.23 4.12
C ALA A 78 -7.62 -4.55 4.02
N GLU A 79 -6.85 -4.82 2.98
CA GLU A 79 -5.59 -4.12 2.71
C GLU A 79 -5.78 -2.63 2.41
N GLY A 80 -6.71 -2.27 1.54
CA GLY A 80 -7.02 -0.87 1.22
C GLY A 80 -7.55 -0.09 2.43
N TYR A 81 -8.38 -0.74 3.25
CA TYR A 81 -8.84 -0.23 4.54
C TYR A 81 -7.66 0.05 5.49
N ALA A 82 -6.74 -0.91 5.63
CA ALA A 82 -5.57 -0.79 6.49
C ALA A 82 -4.59 0.29 5.98
N ALA A 83 -4.34 0.33 4.68
CA ALA A 83 -3.38 1.22 4.07
C ALA A 83 -3.85 2.69 4.08
N SER A 84 -5.16 2.96 3.98
CA SER A 84 -5.73 4.30 4.05
C SER A 84 -5.87 4.85 5.47
N SER A 85 -6.30 4.02 6.43
CA SER A 85 -6.55 4.47 7.82
C SER A 85 -5.37 4.28 8.77
N GLY A 86 -4.41 3.41 8.42
CA GLY A 86 -3.37 2.95 9.34
C GLY A 86 -3.90 2.08 10.49
N ARG A 87 -5.12 1.52 10.35
CA ARG A 87 -5.73 0.55 11.27
C ARG A 87 -5.51 -0.89 10.76
N LEU A 88 -5.89 -1.88 11.58
CA LEU A 88 -5.85 -3.29 11.19
C LEU A 88 -6.96 -3.58 10.17
N GLY A 89 -6.60 -4.13 9.01
CA GLY A 89 -7.57 -4.69 8.07
C GLY A 89 -7.96 -6.10 8.49
N VAL A 90 -9.23 -6.47 8.39
CA VAL A 90 -9.71 -7.81 8.76
C VAL A 90 -10.51 -8.43 7.62
N CYS A 91 -10.12 -9.64 7.22
CA CYS A 91 -10.87 -10.43 6.24
C CYS A 91 -11.26 -11.80 6.80
N ILE A 92 -12.44 -12.30 6.41
CA ILE A 92 -12.97 -13.59 6.86
C ILE A 92 -13.34 -14.48 5.66
N ALA A 93 -12.86 -15.72 5.66
CA ALA A 93 -13.21 -16.75 4.69
C ALA A 93 -13.55 -18.10 5.34
N THR A 94 -14.20 -18.97 4.58
CA THR A 94 -14.39 -20.39 4.96
C THR A 94 -13.12 -21.21 4.71
N SER A 95 -13.15 -22.50 5.02
CA SER A 95 -12.08 -23.46 4.75
C SER A 95 -11.83 -23.72 3.26
N GLY A 96 -10.78 -24.47 2.96
CA GLY A 96 -10.55 -25.02 1.61
C GLY A 96 -10.44 -23.91 0.56
N PRO A 97 -11.32 -23.87 -0.46
CA PRO A 97 -11.23 -22.90 -1.54
C PRO A 97 -11.31 -21.44 -1.05
N GLY A 98 -12.14 -21.15 -0.04
CA GLY A 98 -12.28 -19.78 0.47
C GLY A 98 -10.98 -19.28 1.10
N ALA A 99 -10.34 -20.13 1.90
CA ALA A 99 -9.04 -19.86 2.49
C ALA A 99 -7.95 -19.70 1.41
N THR A 100 -7.90 -20.58 0.39
CA THR A 100 -6.90 -20.49 -0.68
C THR A 100 -7.08 -19.26 -1.58
N ASN A 101 -8.31 -18.76 -1.73
CA ASN A 101 -8.60 -17.54 -2.47
C ASN A 101 -8.04 -16.27 -1.80
N LEU A 102 -7.68 -16.34 -0.50
CA LEU A 102 -7.03 -15.23 0.21
C LEU A 102 -5.51 -15.16 -0.02
N VAL A 103 -4.89 -16.22 -0.56
CA VAL A 103 -3.42 -16.36 -0.61
C VAL A 103 -2.75 -15.19 -1.34
N THR A 104 -3.34 -14.73 -2.45
CA THR A 104 -2.78 -13.61 -3.22
C THR A 104 -2.76 -12.31 -2.41
N ALA A 105 -3.86 -11.99 -1.71
CA ALA A 105 -3.93 -10.78 -0.88
C ALA A 105 -3.06 -10.90 0.39
N ILE A 106 -2.95 -12.09 0.97
CA ILE A 106 -2.01 -12.36 2.07
C ILE A 106 -0.57 -12.12 1.59
N ALA A 107 -0.18 -12.63 0.42
CA ALA A 107 1.16 -12.41 -0.13
C ALA A 107 1.42 -10.94 -0.45
N ASP A 108 0.44 -10.22 -0.99
CA ASP A 108 0.52 -8.79 -1.25
C ASP A 108 0.77 -7.99 0.04
N ALA A 109 -0.08 -8.19 1.04
CA ALA A 109 0.03 -7.55 2.35
C ALA A 109 1.38 -7.84 3.03
N TYR A 110 1.92 -9.04 2.85
CA TYR A 110 3.23 -9.42 3.40
C TYR A 110 4.36 -8.66 2.74
N MET A 111 4.37 -8.57 1.41
CA MET A 111 5.41 -7.86 0.66
C MET A 111 5.39 -6.35 0.93
N ASP A 112 4.20 -5.79 1.15
CA ASP A 112 3.97 -4.36 1.35
C ASP A 112 3.81 -3.93 2.82
N SER A 113 4.03 -4.88 3.74
CA SER A 113 4.00 -4.65 5.19
C SER A 113 2.70 -3.99 5.65
N VAL A 114 1.58 -4.55 5.20
CA VAL A 114 0.21 -4.10 5.51
C VAL A 114 -0.30 -4.89 6.73
N PRO A 115 -0.79 -4.24 7.79
CA PRO A 115 -1.37 -4.93 8.94
C PRO A 115 -2.72 -5.55 8.55
N LEU A 116 -2.73 -6.87 8.37
CA LEU A 116 -3.89 -7.64 7.96
C LEU A 116 -4.12 -8.81 8.94
N LEU A 117 -5.37 -9.04 9.32
CA LEU A 117 -5.79 -10.24 10.04
C LEU A 117 -6.73 -11.06 9.15
N ALA A 118 -6.26 -12.23 8.71
CA ALA A 118 -7.04 -13.16 7.92
C ALA A 118 -7.60 -14.26 8.84
N ILE A 119 -8.93 -14.34 8.97
CA ILE A 119 -9.60 -15.36 9.77
C ILE A 119 -10.23 -16.39 8.83
N THR A 120 -9.85 -17.66 8.99
CA THR A 120 -10.40 -18.76 8.19
C THR A 120 -11.12 -19.77 9.08
N GLY A 121 -12.25 -20.27 8.61
CA GLY A 121 -12.83 -21.47 9.18
C GLY A 121 -12.07 -22.70 8.72
N GLN A 122 -12.04 -23.75 9.53
CA GLN A 122 -11.43 -25.04 9.19
C GLN A 122 -12.40 -26.19 9.47
N VAL A 123 -12.15 -27.35 8.87
CA VAL A 123 -12.87 -28.60 9.20
C VAL A 123 -12.76 -28.93 10.70
N PHE A 124 -13.56 -29.89 11.15
CA PHE A 124 -13.45 -30.41 12.52
C PHE A 124 -12.02 -30.88 12.80
N SER A 125 -11.50 -30.58 13.99
CA SER A 125 -10.12 -30.93 14.38
C SER A 125 -9.82 -32.44 14.24
N THR A 126 -10.83 -33.30 14.41
CA THR A 126 -10.75 -34.76 14.25
C THR A 126 -10.67 -35.25 12.81
N LEU A 127 -10.99 -34.40 11.83
CA LEU A 127 -10.95 -34.70 10.41
C LEU A 127 -9.71 -34.11 9.72
N MET A 128 -8.90 -33.33 10.44
CA MET A 128 -7.69 -32.75 9.85
C MET A 128 -6.68 -33.83 9.45
N GLY A 129 -6.08 -33.67 8.27
CA GLY A 129 -5.15 -34.59 7.63
C GLY A 129 -5.81 -35.79 6.94
N THR A 130 -7.12 -35.75 6.69
CA THR A 130 -7.86 -36.89 6.11
C THR A 130 -8.41 -36.65 4.71
N ASP A 131 -8.03 -35.53 4.08
CA ASP A 131 -8.62 -35.04 2.83
C ASP A 131 -10.13 -34.84 2.97
N ALA A 132 -10.55 -34.24 4.10
CA ALA A 132 -11.95 -33.99 4.38
C ALA A 132 -12.56 -32.97 3.38
N PHE A 133 -13.89 -32.96 3.29
CA PHE A 133 -14.59 -32.03 2.40
C PHE A 133 -14.24 -30.57 2.73
N GLN A 134 -13.73 -29.84 1.73
CA GLN A 134 -13.24 -28.47 1.86
C GLN A 134 -12.13 -28.29 2.89
N GLU A 135 -11.32 -29.31 3.16
CA GLU A 135 -10.07 -29.18 3.90
C GLU A 135 -8.98 -28.55 3.01
N ALA A 136 -8.17 -27.67 3.58
CA ALA A 136 -6.88 -27.26 3.03
C ALA A 136 -5.93 -26.95 4.19
N ASP A 137 -4.65 -27.34 4.04
CA ASP A 137 -3.58 -26.91 4.94
C ASP A 137 -3.22 -25.44 4.66
N ILE A 138 -4.12 -24.52 5.01
CA ILE A 138 -3.94 -23.10 4.73
C ILE A 138 -2.75 -22.52 5.51
N VAL A 139 -2.48 -23.05 6.71
CA VAL A 139 -1.31 -22.66 7.51
C VAL A 139 -0.03 -23.01 6.75
N GLY A 140 0.07 -24.23 6.21
CA GLY A 140 1.20 -24.63 5.37
C GLY A 140 1.31 -23.82 4.08
N ILE A 141 0.19 -23.60 3.38
CA ILE A 141 0.14 -22.83 2.12
C ILE A 141 0.60 -21.38 2.31
N THR A 142 0.22 -20.75 3.42
CA THR A 142 0.49 -19.32 3.69
C THR A 142 1.72 -19.07 4.55
N MET A 143 2.39 -20.11 5.03
CA MET A 143 3.60 -20.01 5.86
C MET A 143 4.69 -19.08 5.29
N PRO A 144 5.04 -19.10 3.98
CA PRO A 144 6.09 -18.23 3.45
C PRO A 144 5.65 -16.78 3.20
N VAL A 145 4.34 -16.51 3.30
CA VAL A 145 3.72 -15.24 2.92
C VAL A 145 2.86 -14.66 4.04
N THR A 146 3.05 -15.13 5.28
CA THR A 146 2.46 -14.55 6.49
C THR A 146 3.55 -14.13 7.45
N LYS A 147 3.30 -13.09 8.23
CA LYS A 147 4.17 -12.75 9.37
C LYS A 147 4.08 -13.83 10.45
N HIS A 148 2.88 -14.37 10.65
CA HIS A 148 2.63 -15.52 11.48
C HIS A 148 1.30 -16.19 11.14
N SER A 149 1.10 -17.43 11.60
CA SER A 149 -0.15 -18.16 11.43
C SER A 149 -0.47 -18.94 12.70
N PHE A 150 -1.76 -19.03 13.05
CA PHE A 150 -2.25 -19.82 14.16
C PHE A 150 -3.29 -20.84 13.68
N LEU A 151 -3.31 -22.02 14.31
CA LEU A 151 -4.37 -23.01 14.19
C LEU A 151 -5.03 -23.20 15.54
N VAL A 152 -6.32 -22.88 15.66
CA VAL A 152 -7.09 -22.94 16.90
C VAL A 152 -8.00 -24.16 16.91
N LYS A 153 -7.76 -25.04 17.88
CA LYS A 153 -8.50 -26.29 18.09
C LYS A 153 -9.42 -26.28 19.31
N ASP A 154 -9.25 -25.32 20.21
CA ASP A 154 -10.01 -25.20 21.45
C ASP A 154 -10.64 -23.81 21.59
N ALA A 155 -11.92 -23.74 21.97
CA ALA A 155 -12.68 -22.49 22.08
C ALA A 155 -12.05 -21.47 23.03
N LYS A 156 -11.46 -21.95 24.14
CA LYS A 156 -10.85 -21.10 25.19
C LYS A 156 -9.63 -20.30 24.70
N ASP A 157 -8.98 -20.74 23.63
CA ASP A 157 -7.74 -20.13 23.12
C ASP A 157 -8.03 -18.99 22.12
N ILE A 158 -9.25 -18.93 21.57
CA ILE A 158 -9.68 -17.96 20.55
C ILE A 158 -9.37 -16.51 20.96
N PRO A 159 -9.77 -16.02 22.16
CA PRO A 159 -9.54 -14.61 22.51
C PRO A 159 -8.05 -14.25 22.58
N SER A 160 -7.24 -15.11 23.20
CA SER A 160 -5.78 -14.90 23.29
C SER A 160 -5.10 -14.98 21.93
N THR A 161 -5.53 -15.90 21.07
CA THR A 161 -4.93 -16.07 19.74
C THR A 161 -5.24 -14.89 18.83
N ILE A 162 -6.50 -14.43 18.77
CA ILE A 162 -6.86 -13.27 17.94
C ILE A 162 -6.18 -12.00 18.47
N ALA A 163 -6.13 -11.80 19.80
CA ALA A 163 -5.42 -10.66 20.38
C ALA A 163 -3.90 -10.71 20.09
N ALA A 164 -3.29 -11.89 20.17
CA ALA A 164 -1.89 -12.09 19.78
C ALA A 164 -1.67 -11.83 18.29
N ALA A 165 -2.58 -12.31 17.43
CA ALA A 165 -2.51 -12.11 15.99
C ALA A 165 -2.61 -10.63 15.61
N ALA A 166 -3.55 -9.89 16.19
CA ALA A 166 -3.66 -8.45 16.00
C ALA A 166 -2.40 -7.71 16.48
N HIS A 167 -1.83 -8.10 17.64
CA HIS A 167 -0.58 -7.52 18.14
C HIS A 167 0.60 -7.77 17.20
N ILE A 168 0.75 -9.01 16.69
CA ILE A 168 1.80 -9.35 15.72
C ILE A 168 1.58 -8.59 14.41
N ALA A 169 0.36 -8.52 13.89
CA ALA A 169 0.05 -7.87 12.62
C ALA A 169 0.41 -6.38 12.62
N THR A 170 0.29 -5.71 13.76
CA THR A 170 0.36 -4.23 13.88
C THR A 170 1.66 -3.69 14.46
N THR A 171 2.50 -4.50 15.09
CA THR A 171 3.74 -4.03 15.75
C THR A 171 5.01 -4.43 15.01
N GLY A 172 6.13 -3.76 15.29
CA GLY A 172 7.37 -3.96 14.53
C GLY A 172 7.16 -3.59 13.06
N ARG A 173 7.67 -4.41 12.12
CA ARG A 173 7.24 -4.34 10.72
C ARG A 173 5.84 -4.95 10.59
N PRO A 174 4.80 -4.18 10.21
CA PRO A 174 3.45 -4.73 10.10
C PRO A 174 3.37 -5.80 9.01
N GLY A 175 2.35 -6.66 9.08
CA GLY A 175 2.15 -7.70 8.08
C GLY A 175 0.93 -8.58 8.37
N PRO A 176 0.59 -9.49 7.45
CA PRO A 176 -0.56 -10.35 7.57
C PRO A 176 -0.34 -11.45 8.60
N VAL A 177 -1.35 -11.70 9.43
CA VAL A 177 -1.42 -12.85 10.32
C VAL A 177 -2.68 -13.65 10.04
N LEU A 178 -2.53 -14.96 9.87
CA LEU A 178 -3.65 -15.86 9.65
C LEU A 178 -4.07 -16.56 10.95
N VAL A 179 -5.37 -16.66 11.20
CA VAL A 179 -5.95 -17.42 12.31
C VAL A 179 -6.95 -18.42 11.74
N ASP A 180 -6.55 -19.68 11.68
CA ASP A 180 -7.38 -20.80 11.19
C ASP A 180 -8.12 -21.46 12.37
N ILE A 181 -9.45 -21.47 12.35
CA ILE A 181 -10.27 -21.89 13.48
C ILE A 181 -11.11 -23.11 13.11
N THR A 182 -10.82 -24.25 13.74
CA THR A 182 -11.58 -25.49 13.53
C THR A 182 -13.05 -25.34 13.92
N LYS A 183 -13.93 -26.04 13.21
CA LYS A 183 -15.39 -25.92 13.38
C LYS A 183 -15.86 -26.30 14.78
N ASP A 184 -15.26 -27.32 15.39
CA ASP A 184 -15.50 -27.70 16.79
C ASP A 184 -15.04 -26.64 17.79
N ALA A 185 -13.91 -25.95 17.55
CA ALA A 185 -13.51 -24.82 18.39
C ALA A 185 -14.52 -23.68 18.33
N GLN A 186 -15.12 -23.42 17.17
CA GLN A 186 -16.16 -22.39 17.03
C GLN A 186 -17.46 -22.78 17.75
N GLN A 187 -17.83 -24.06 17.74
CA GLN A 187 -19.09 -24.56 18.31
C GLN A 187 -19.03 -24.82 19.81
N ALA A 188 -17.85 -25.18 20.33
CA ALA A 188 -17.67 -25.45 21.75
C ALA A 188 -17.84 -24.18 22.60
N THR A 189 -18.27 -24.37 23.85
CA THR A 189 -18.41 -23.29 24.83
C THR A 189 -17.16 -23.22 25.71
N ALA A 190 -16.74 -22.01 26.07
CA ALA A 190 -15.68 -21.77 27.02
C ALA A 190 -15.91 -20.46 27.80
N PRO A 191 -15.29 -20.31 28.98
CA PRO A 191 -15.33 -19.05 29.70
C PRO A 191 -14.60 -17.95 28.92
N PHE A 192 -15.27 -16.82 28.67
CA PHE A 192 -14.69 -15.65 28.03
C PHE A 192 -13.92 -14.79 29.03
N ILE A 193 -12.60 -14.68 28.84
CA ILE A 193 -11.71 -13.95 29.74
C ILE A 193 -11.06 -12.78 28.99
N TRP A 194 -11.30 -11.56 29.47
CA TRP A 194 -10.74 -10.34 28.90
C TRP A 194 -10.18 -9.40 29.98
N PRO A 195 -9.02 -8.74 29.76
CA PRO A 195 -8.10 -8.94 28.64
C PRO A 195 -7.42 -10.33 28.71
N PRO A 196 -7.17 -10.98 27.57
CA PRO A 196 -6.53 -12.29 27.56
C PRO A 196 -5.05 -12.18 27.90
N LYS A 197 -4.45 -13.26 28.40
CA LYS A 197 -3.00 -13.37 28.52
C LYS A 197 -2.40 -13.66 27.13
N ILE A 198 -1.66 -12.72 26.57
CA ILE A 198 -0.88 -12.91 25.34
C ILE A 198 0.49 -13.50 25.72
N ASP A 199 0.83 -14.67 25.18
CA ASP A 199 2.10 -15.36 25.45
C ASP A 199 2.95 -15.45 24.18
N LEU A 200 3.83 -14.46 23.99
CA LEU A 200 4.72 -14.34 22.84
C LEU A 200 6.19 -14.16 23.30
N PRO A 201 6.81 -15.18 23.92
CA PRO A 201 8.06 -15.01 24.66
C PRO A 201 9.25 -14.56 23.79
N GLY A 202 9.26 -14.96 22.51
CA GLY A 202 10.29 -14.64 21.52
C GLY A 202 10.02 -13.41 20.65
N TYR A 203 8.80 -12.84 20.70
CA TYR A 203 8.44 -11.69 19.86
C TYR A 203 8.54 -10.41 20.68
N ARG A 204 9.62 -9.64 20.43
CA ARG A 204 9.91 -8.38 21.14
C ARG A 204 10.39 -7.34 20.14
N PRO A 205 9.47 -6.59 19.49
CA PRO A 205 9.83 -5.55 18.54
C PRO A 205 10.79 -4.53 19.16
N VAL A 206 11.89 -4.23 18.47
CA VAL A 206 12.83 -3.18 18.89
C VAL A 206 12.38 -1.87 18.27
N THR A 207 11.88 -0.95 19.10
CA THR A 207 11.37 0.35 18.63
C THR A 207 12.33 1.51 18.89
N LYS A 208 13.24 1.37 19.87
CA LYS A 208 14.18 2.44 20.22
C LYS A 208 15.58 2.19 19.68
N ALA A 209 16.12 3.18 18.98
CA ALA A 209 17.48 3.15 18.45
C ALA A 209 18.55 3.30 19.53
N HIS A 210 19.75 2.81 19.22
CA HIS A 210 20.92 2.98 20.06
C HIS A 210 21.55 4.36 19.84
N GLY A 211 21.54 5.23 20.85
CA GLY A 211 21.94 6.64 20.72
C GLY A 211 23.32 6.90 20.08
N LYS A 212 24.32 6.03 20.27
CA LYS A 212 25.63 6.18 19.58
C LYS A 212 25.52 6.09 18.05
N GLN A 213 24.62 5.26 17.53
CA GLN A 213 24.41 5.14 16.08
C GLN A 213 23.71 6.38 15.54
N VAL A 214 22.74 6.92 16.29
CA VAL A 214 22.08 8.20 15.94
C VAL A 214 23.10 9.35 15.87
N GLN A 215 24.01 9.45 16.85
CA GLN A 215 25.07 10.46 16.84
C GLN A 215 26.04 10.29 15.65
N ALA A 216 26.41 9.04 15.33
CA ALA A 216 27.25 8.76 14.17
C ALA A 216 26.56 9.13 12.85
N ALA A 217 25.26 8.84 12.72
CA ALA A 217 24.46 9.25 11.56
C ALA A 217 24.37 10.77 11.43
N ALA A 218 24.12 11.49 12.54
CA ALA A 218 24.09 12.95 12.57
C ALA A 218 25.42 13.56 12.11
N GLN A 219 26.56 13.01 12.56
CA GLN A 219 27.87 13.47 12.15
C GLN A 219 28.10 13.29 10.64
N LEU A 220 27.76 12.11 10.09
CA LEU A 220 27.83 11.88 8.64
C LEU A 220 26.95 12.87 7.87
N PHE A 221 25.76 13.17 8.39
CA PHE A 221 24.82 14.10 7.78
C PHE A 221 25.39 15.51 7.68
N VAL A 222 25.99 16.02 8.75
CA VAL A 222 26.57 17.38 8.77
C VAL A 222 27.83 17.49 7.90
N GLU A 223 28.60 16.41 7.76
CA GLU A 223 29.80 16.36 6.91
C GLU A 223 29.50 16.22 5.41
N ALA A 224 28.34 15.67 5.06
CA ALA A 224 27.96 15.37 3.67
C ALA A 224 27.80 16.64 2.82
N LYS A 225 28.16 16.53 1.55
CA LYS A 225 28.01 17.58 0.53
C LYS A 225 26.87 17.29 -0.44
N LYS A 226 26.53 16.02 -0.63
CA LYS A 226 25.42 15.55 -1.47
C LYS A 226 24.51 14.57 -0.71
N PRO A 227 23.96 14.95 0.46
CA PRO A 227 23.06 14.07 1.21
C PRO A 227 21.71 13.91 0.51
N VAL A 228 21.09 12.76 0.69
CA VAL A 228 19.71 12.48 0.24
C VAL A 228 18.94 11.70 1.31
N LEU A 229 17.73 12.15 1.61
CA LEU A 229 16.75 11.41 2.41
C LEU A 229 16.02 10.41 1.50
N TYR A 230 16.29 9.12 1.69
CA TYR A 230 15.64 8.04 0.95
C TYR A 230 14.48 7.46 1.77
N VAL A 231 13.25 7.88 1.45
CA VAL A 231 12.07 7.64 2.29
C VAL A 231 11.27 6.46 1.74
N GLY A 232 11.06 5.43 2.56
CA GLY A 232 10.27 4.25 2.24
C GLY A 232 8.94 4.17 2.99
N GLY A 233 8.16 3.13 2.70
CA GLY A 233 6.83 2.93 3.29
C GLY A 233 6.84 2.78 4.83
N GLY A 234 8.00 2.48 5.43
CA GLY A 234 8.15 2.45 6.88
C GLY A 234 7.84 3.79 7.55
N VAL A 235 8.08 4.93 6.89
CA VAL A 235 7.70 6.26 7.42
C VAL A 235 6.18 6.42 7.49
N ILE A 236 5.45 5.93 6.49
CA ILE A 236 3.98 5.91 6.50
C ILE A 236 3.48 5.02 7.65
N ARG A 237 4.03 3.81 7.79
CA ARG A 237 3.63 2.85 8.83
C ARG A 237 3.92 3.35 10.25
N ALA A 238 5.02 4.06 10.42
CA ALA A 238 5.40 4.70 11.68
C ALA A 238 4.60 5.99 11.99
N LYS A 239 3.80 6.50 11.05
CA LYS A 239 3.10 7.79 11.15
C LYS A 239 4.10 8.93 11.44
N ALA A 240 5.16 8.98 10.64
CA ALA A 240 6.33 9.84 10.85
C ALA A 240 6.46 10.98 9.82
N SER A 241 5.39 11.31 9.09
CA SER A 241 5.42 12.34 8.04
C SER A 241 5.72 13.74 8.58
N ASP A 242 5.17 14.12 9.74
CA ASP A 242 5.43 15.42 10.36
C ASP A 242 6.88 15.52 10.84
N GLU A 243 7.40 14.46 11.46
CA GLU A 243 8.79 14.38 11.89
C GLU A 243 9.77 14.38 10.70
N LEU A 244 9.42 13.69 9.61
CA LEU A 244 10.18 13.73 8.36
C LEU A 244 10.22 15.15 7.78
N LEU A 245 9.11 15.87 7.79
CA LEU A 245 9.04 17.25 7.33
C LEU A 245 10.02 18.12 8.13
N GLU A 246 10.00 18.02 9.45
CA GLU A 246 10.93 18.76 10.30
C GLU A 246 12.39 18.38 9.98
N LEU A 247 12.74 17.09 9.93
CA LEU A 247 14.11 16.66 9.61
C LEU A 247 14.57 17.22 8.26
N ALA A 248 13.72 17.13 7.22
CA ALA A 248 14.04 17.65 5.90
C ALA A 248 14.29 19.17 5.95
N GLU A 249 13.40 19.95 6.56
CA GLU A 249 13.56 21.41 6.62
C GLU A 249 14.79 21.83 7.44
N ARG A 250 15.09 21.13 8.54
CA ARG A 250 16.27 21.41 9.37
C ARG A 250 17.58 21.09 8.65
N THR A 251 17.59 20.01 7.88
CA THR A 251 18.80 19.56 7.16
C THR A 251 18.98 20.24 5.81
N GLY A 252 17.88 20.73 5.21
CA GLY A 252 17.84 21.21 3.84
C GLY A 252 18.05 20.12 2.78
N ALA A 253 18.15 18.84 3.17
CA ALA A 253 18.47 17.76 2.23
C ALA A 253 17.32 17.48 1.25
N PRO A 254 17.60 17.10 0.00
CA PRO A 254 16.59 16.59 -0.90
C PRO A 254 15.95 15.31 -0.36
N VAL A 255 14.65 15.17 -0.64
CA VAL A 255 13.83 14.02 -0.28
C VAL A 255 13.45 13.29 -1.55
N VAL A 256 13.62 11.98 -1.55
CA VAL A 256 13.03 11.08 -2.56
C VAL A 256 12.11 10.10 -1.84
N THR A 257 10.97 9.79 -2.45
CA THR A 257 9.98 8.87 -1.87
C THR A 257 9.85 7.63 -2.74
N THR A 258 9.97 6.43 -2.19
CA THR A 258 9.67 5.22 -2.96
C THR A 258 8.22 5.22 -3.43
N LEU A 259 7.89 4.31 -4.34
CA LEU A 259 6.50 4.05 -4.73
C LEU A 259 5.59 3.79 -3.50
N MET A 260 6.12 3.12 -2.47
CA MET A 260 5.38 2.82 -1.23
C MET A 260 5.28 4.01 -0.26
N ALA A 261 5.95 5.12 -0.55
CA ALA A 261 6.05 6.29 0.31
C ALA A 261 5.51 7.57 -0.35
N ARG A 262 4.83 7.47 -1.49
CA ARG A 262 4.19 8.63 -2.11
C ARG A 262 3.22 9.27 -1.12
N GLY A 263 3.30 10.60 -0.99
CA GLY A 263 2.57 11.36 0.02
C GLY A 263 3.18 11.35 1.43
N ALA A 264 4.23 10.56 1.72
CA ALA A 264 4.92 10.64 3.02
C ALA A 264 5.55 12.01 3.29
N PHE A 265 5.91 12.70 2.21
CA PHE A 265 6.40 14.06 2.17
C PHE A 265 5.69 14.80 1.02
N PRO A 266 5.17 16.02 1.22
CA PRO A 266 4.30 16.68 0.25
C PRO A 266 4.99 16.89 -1.11
N ASP A 267 4.31 16.54 -2.19
CA ASP A 267 4.86 16.70 -3.55
C ASP A 267 5.06 18.17 -3.95
N SER A 268 4.25 19.08 -3.42
CA SER A 268 4.42 20.52 -3.58
C SER A 268 5.70 21.09 -2.93
N HIS A 269 6.33 20.34 -2.02
CA HIS A 269 7.45 20.86 -1.26
C HIS A 269 8.74 20.91 -2.09
N ARG A 270 9.46 22.04 -2.04
CA ARG A 270 10.68 22.28 -2.86
C ARG A 270 11.78 21.21 -2.71
N GLN A 271 11.81 20.51 -1.57
CA GLN A 271 12.78 19.46 -1.29
C GLN A 271 12.39 18.09 -1.86
N GLN A 272 11.15 17.89 -2.33
CA GLN A 272 10.70 16.65 -2.94
C GLN A 272 11.23 16.53 -4.37
N LEU A 273 12.04 15.52 -4.65
CA LEU A 273 12.50 15.20 -6.00
C LEU A 273 11.58 14.21 -6.73
N GLY A 274 10.66 13.57 -6.00
CA GLY A 274 9.71 12.61 -6.53
C GLY A 274 10.16 11.16 -6.32
N MET A 275 9.63 10.27 -7.14
CA MET A 275 9.92 8.85 -7.06
C MET A 275 11.27 8.52 -7.71
N PRO A 276 12.16 7.72 -7.10
CA PRO A 276 13.37 7.20 -7.73
C PRO A 276 13.11 5.85 -8.43
N GLY A 277 14.16 5.26 -9.01
CA GLY A 277 14.13 3.90 -9.56
C GLY A 277 13.72 3.81 -11.02
N MET A 278 13.26 2.63 -11.41
CA MET A 278 12.99 2.22 -12.79
C MET A 278 12.12 3.22 -13.55
N HIS A 279 11.07 3.76 -12.93
CA HIS A 279 10.20 4.78 -13.55
C HIS A 279 10.21 6.09 -12.76
N GLY A 280 11.33 6.34 -12.07
CA GLY A 280 11.51 7.54 -11.27
C GLY A 280 11.78 8.79 -12.10
N THR A 281 11.65 9.96 -11.48
CA THR A 281 12.07 11.22 -12.10
C THR A 281 13.60 11.23 -12.23
N VAL A 282 14.12 11.85 -13.30
CA VAL A 282 15.57 11.97 -13.51
C VAL A 282 16.27 12.61 -12.30
N PRO A 283 15.76 13.71 -11.71
CA PRO A 283 16.35 14.29 -10.50
C PRO A 283 16.39 13.32 -9.31
N ALA A 284 15.33 12.54 -9.05
CA ALA A 284 15.32 11.59 -7.93
C ALA A 284 16.29 10.41 -8.15
N VAL A 285 16.35 9.89 -9.38
CA VAL A 285 17.27 8.80 -9.75
C VAL A 285 18.73 9.24 -9.59
N LEU A 286 19.09 10.39 -10.15
CA LEU A 286 20.47 10.90 -10.11
C LEU A 286 20.84 11.46 -8.73
N ALA A 287 19.88 11.98 -7.95
CA ALA A 287 20.15 12.35 -6.57
C ALA A 287 20.68 11.16 -5.76
N LEU A 288 20.02 10.00 -5.85
CA LEU A 288 20.52 8.79 -5.17
C LEU A 288 21.85 8.34 -5.75
N GLN A 289 21.95 8.26 -7.09
CA GLN A 289 23.12 7.69 -7.75
C GLN A 289 24.41 8.50 -7.51
N GLU A 290 24.30 9.83 -7.47
CA GLU A 290 25.44 10.76 -7.35
C GLU A 290 25.66 11.28 -5.91
N SER A 291 24.89 10.77 -4.94
CA SER A 291 25.01 11.14 -3.53
C SER A 291 26.32 10.68 -2.89
N ASP A 292 26.76 11.39 -1.86
CA ASP A 292 27.84 10.98 -0.95
C ASP A 292 27.31 10.45 0.40
N LEU A 293 26.02 10.67 0.68
CA LEU A 293 25.31 10.11 1.82
C LEU A 293 23.85 9.80 1.45
N ILE A 294 23.44 8.56 1.70
CA ILE A 294 22.04 8.16 1.69
C ILE A 294 21.60 7.91 3.13
N VAL A 295 20.55 8.61 3.56
CA VAL A 295 19.85 8.33 4.81
C VAL A 295 18.54 7.65 4.48
N ALA A 296 18.55 6.33 4.52
CA ALA A 296 17.40 5.49 4.24
C ALA A 296 16.50 5.40 5.48
N LEU A 297 15.25 5.86 5.35
CA LEU A 297 14.25 5.90 6.41
C LEU A 297 13.11 4.95 6.07
N GLY A 298 13.10 3.76 6.69
CA GLY A 298 12.04 2.77 6.50
C GLY A 298 11.94 2.25 5.06
N ALA A 299 13.09 2.09 4.39
CA ALA A 299 13.21 1.64 3.01
C ALA A 299 14.07 0.37 2.91
N ARG A 300 13.73 -0.52 1.95
CA ARG A 300 14.33 -1.86 1.82
C ARG A 300 15.30 -2.04 0.65
N PHE A 301 15.70 -0.95 -0.03
CA PHE A 301 16.60 -0.99 -1.19
C PHE A 301 16.17 -2.03 -2.23
N ASP A 302 14.89 -2.03 -2.63
CA ASP A 302 14.37 -2.97 -3.62
C ASP A 302 15.00 -2.77 -5.01
N ASP A 303 14.98 -3.82 -5.82
CA ASP A 303 15.59 -3.85 -7.15
C ASP A 303 14.96 -2.86 -8.14
N ARG A 304 13.71 -2.45 -7.91
CA ARG A 304 13.04 -1.44 -8.74
C ARG A 304 13.60 -0.04 -8.47
N VAL A 305 14.21 0.20 -7.30
CA VAL A 305 14.92 1.44 -7.01
C VAL A 305 16.41 1.33 -7.30
N THR A 306 17.06 0.24 -6.89
CA THR A 306 18.52 0.13 -6.98
C THR A 306 19.03 -0.21 -8.38
N GLY A 307 18.19 -0.79 -9.23
CA GLY A 307 18.65 -1.42 -10.47
C GLY A 307 19.68 -2.49 -10.13
N LYS A 308 20.86 -2.43 -10.76
CA LYS A 308 21.98 -3.30 -10.37
C LYS A 308 22.62 -2.82 -9.06
N ALA A 309 22.32 -3.49 -7.95
CA ALA A 309 22.74 -3.11 -6.59
C ALA A 309 24.26 -2.86 -6.43
N GLU A 310 25.13 -3.62 -7.11
CA GLU A 310 26.59 -3.42 -7.08
C GLU A 310 27.05 -2.05 -7.62
N LEU A 311 26.24 -1.45 -8.50
CA LEU A 311 26.52 -0.15 -9.13
C LEU A 311 25.70 0.98 -8.52
N PHE A 312 24.87 0.69 -7.51
CA PHE A 312 23.95 1.66 -6.93
C PHE A 312 24.67 2.56 -5.92
N ALA A 313 24.64 3.86 -6.18
CA ALA A 313 25.21 4.90 -5.31
C ALA A 313 26.63 4.53 -4.81
N PRO A 314 27.61 4.38 -5.73
CA PRO A 314 28.92 3.80 -5.42
C PRO A 314 29.74 4.66 -4.45
N ASN A 315 29.48 5.98 -4.43
CA ASN A 315 30.21 6.95 -3.62
C ASN A 315 29.51 7.26 -2.28
N ALA A 316 28.30 6.74 -2.07
CA ALA A 316 27.50 7.09 -0.90
C ALA A 316 27.89 6.24 0.32
N LYS A 317 28.07 6.91 1.45
CA LYS A 317 27.88 6.28 2.76
C LYS A 317 26.39 6.05 3.00
N VAL A 318 26.05 5.01 3.75
CA VAL A 318 24.65 4.62 3.99
C VAL A 318 24.33 4.59 5.47
N VAL A 319 23.41 5.47 5.88
CA VAL A 319 22.67 5.34 7.14
C VAL A 319 21.38 4.58 6.83
N HIS A 320 21.17 3.43 7.45
CA HIS A 320 19.99 2.60 7.20
C HIS A 320 19.16 2.48 8.48
N VAL A 321 18.00 3.13 8.48
CA VAL A 321 17.00 3.06 9.55
C VAL A 321 15.89 2.11 9.15
N ASP A 322 15.71 1.02 9.90
CA ASP A 322 14.58 0.12 9.72
C ASP A 322 14.16 -0.49 11.08
N VAL A 323 12.87 -0.78 11.22
CA VAL A 323 12.34 -1.46 12.42
C VAL A 323 12.63 -2.96 12.37
N ASP A 324 12.82 -3.51 11.17
CA ASP A 324 13.15 -4.91 10.93
C ASP A 324 14.67 -5.09 10.80
N PRO A 325 15.34 -5.70 11.80
CA PRO A 325 16.77 -5.93 11.72
C PRO A 325 17.19 -6.84 10.55
N ALA A 326 16.27 -7.62 9.97
CA ALA A 326 16.56 -8.46 8.81
C ALA A 326 16.68 -7.67 7.49
N GLU A 327 16.17 -6.44 7.44
CA GLU A 327 16.29 -5.57 6.26
C GLU A 327 17.62 -4.82 6.23
N ILE A 328 18.21 -4.56 7.40
CA ILE A 328 19.48 -3.85 7.53
C ILE A 328 20.60 -4.62 6.81
N SER A 329 21.30 -3.93 5.90
CA SER A 329 22.42 -4.50 5.13
C SER A 329 22.07 -5.71 4.26
N LYS A 330 20.78 -5.97 4.02
CA LYS A 330 20.34 -7.12 3.20
C LYS A 330 20.73 -6.99 1.73
N ILE A 331 20.56 -5.79 1.16
CA ILE A 331 20.88 -5.49 -0.25
C ILE A 331 22.06 -4.54 -0.36
N ARG A 332 22.04 -3.42 0.39
CA ARG A 332 23.13 -2.43 0.45
C ARG A 332 23.68 -2.39 1.86
N LEU A 333 24.99 -2.62 2.02
CA LEU A 333 25.68 -2.56 3.31
C LEU A 333 25.53 -1.15 3.93
N ALA A 334 25.06 -1.08 5.17
CA ALA A 334 24.95 0.15 5.92
C ALA A 334 26.28 0.47 6.64
N ASP A 335 26.77 1.70 6.48
CA ASP A 335 27.88 2.24 7.29
C ASP A 335 27.40 2.52 8.73
N VAL A 336 26.16 3.01 8.86
CA VAL A 336 25.49 3.21 10.15
C VAL A 336 24.14 2.50 10.15
N PRO A 337 24.06 1.26 10.66
CA PRO A 337 22.81 0.55 10.83
C PRO A 337 22.06 1.10 12.06
N ILE A 338 20.78 1.40 11.94
CA ILE A 338 19.92 1.84 13.04
C ILE A 338 18.66 0.98 13.04
N VAL A 339 18.49 0.17 14.08
CA VAL A 339 17.27 -0.62 14.29
C VAL A 339 16.33 0.15 15.22
N GLY A 340 15.17 0.54 14.73
CA GLY A 340 14.18 1.30 15.51
C GLY A 340 12.98 1.76 14.68
N ASP A 341 11.96 2.25 15.37
CA ASP A 341 10.79 2.85 14.74
C ASP A 341 11.19 4.18 14.07
N ALA A 342 10.83 4.34 12.79
CA ALA A 342 11.25 5.50 12.01
C ALA A 342 10.83 6.83 12.65
N LYS A 343 9.67 6.91 13.33
CA LYS A 343 9.21 8.13 14.00
C LYS A 343 10.17 8.55 15.11
N ASP A 344 10.44 7.63 16.04
CA ASP A 344 11.33 7.88 17.17
C ASP A 344 12.77 8.18 16.69
N VAL A 345 13.25 7.44 15.68
CA VAL A 345 14.59 7.65 15.14
C VAL A 345 14.73 9.01 14.45
N ILE A 346 13.73 9.45 13.69
CA ILE A 346 13.76 10.75 13.02
C ILE A 346 13.81 11.89 14.04
N VAL A 347 13.06 11.79 15.14
CA VAL A 347 13.11 12.77 16.25
C VAL A 347 14.51 12.83 16.86
N ASP A 348 15.06 11.68 17.24
CA ASP A 348 16.39 11.61 17.85
C ASP A 348 17.50 12.08 16.89
N LEU A 349 17.38 11.72 15.61
CA LEU A 349 18.32 12.13 14.55
C LEU A 349 18.26 13.64 14.30
N THR A 350 17.06 14.23 14.29
CA THR A 350 16.89 15.68 14.13
C THR A 350 17.58 16.43 15.28
N ALA A 351 17.36 15.99 16.52
CA ALA A 351 18.01 16.60 17.69
C ALA A 351 19.54 16.46 17.64
N ALA A 352 20.05 15.27 17.28
CA ALA A 352 21.48 15.02 17.16
C ALA A 352 22.11 15.84 16.02
N TYR A 353 21.43 15.95 14.88
CA TYR A 353 21.86 16.77 13.74
C TYR A 353 22.01 18.24 14.13
N LEU A 354 20.99 18.82 14.80
CA LEU A 354 21.03 20.22 15.23
C LEU A 354 22.19 20.48 16.19
N SER A 355 22.49 19.53 17.08
CA SER A 355 23.66 19.64 17.97
C SER A 355 24.97 19.64 17.17
N ALA A 356 25.15 18.69 16.26
CA ALA A 356 26.38 18.58 15.45
C ALA A 356 26.56 19.78 14.49
N ALA A 357 25.46 20.33 13.96
CA ALA A 357 25.47 21.48 13.07
C ALA A 357 25.94 22.79 13.75
N THR A 358 26.00 22.83 15.10
CA THR A 358 26.61 23.97 15.82
C THR A 358 28.13 24.00 15.70
N GLU A 359 28.75 22.85 15.50
CA GLU A 359 30.21 22.70 15.42
C GLU A 359 30.71 22.71 13.97
N THR A 360 29.92 22.15 13.04
CA THR A 360 30.23 22.08 11.62
C THR A 360 29.04 22.60 10.82
N THR A 361 29.25 23.62 9.99
CA THR A 361 28.17 24.18 9.16
C THR A 361 27.98 23.32 7.90
N PRO A 362 26.81 22.69 7.70
CA PRO A 362 26.50 21.98 6.47
C PRO A 362 26.47 22.95 5.28
N ASP A 363 26.98 22.50 4.14
CA ASP A 363 26.91 23.27 2.89
C ASP A 363 26.60 22.33 1.73
N ILE A 364 25.38 22.49 1.20
CA ILE A 364 24.78 21.68 0.14
C ILE A 364 24.25 22.58 -1.01
N ALA A 365 24.72 23.83 -1.10
CA ALA A 365 24.23 24.79 -2.09
C ALA A 365 24.55 24.36 -3.54
N ASP A 366 25.77 23.87 -3.78
CA ASP A 366 26.19 23.33 -5.07
C ASP A 366 25.37 22.09 -5.45
N TRP A 367 25.01 21.27 -4.45
CA TRP A 367 24.17 20.10 -4.66
C TRP A 367 22.76 20.48 -5.13
N TRP A 368 22.13 21.46 -4.48
CA TRP A 368 20.84 22.00 -4.95
C TRP A 368 20.93 22.67 -6.32
N THR A 369 22.05 23.33 -6.62
CA THR A 369 22.27 23.92 -7.95
C THR A 369 22.25 22.83 -9.02
N TYR A 370 22.97 21.73 -8.81
CA TYR A 370 22.94 20.57 -9.70
C TYR A 370 21.54 19.96 -9.84
N LEU A 371 20.86 19.68 -8.72
CA LEU A 371 19.54 19.05 -8.73
C LEU A 371 18.45 19.91 -9.38
N ASN A 372 18.50 21.23 -9.18
CA ASN A 372 17.57 22.15 -9.85
C ASN A 372 17.85 22.23 -11.35
N GLY A 373 19.13 22.19 -11.77
CA GLY A 373 19.49 22.03 -13.18
C GLY A 373 18.84 20.79 -13.81
N LEU A 374 18.88 19.65 -13.13
CA LEU A 374 18.21 18.43 -13.61
C LEU A 374 16.69 18.57 -13.71
N ARG A 375 16.04 19.29 -12.76
CA ARG A 375 14.60 19.54 -12.81
C ARG A 375 14.20 20.41 -13.99
N GLU A 376 15.02 21.42 -14.30
CA GLU A 376 14.80 22.32 -15.43
C GLU A 376 15.04 21.62 -16.77
N GLU A 377 16.07 20.79 -16.86
CA GLU A 377 16.45 20.09 -18.10
C GLU A 377 15.55 18.88 -18.39
N PHE A 378 15.15 18.13 -17.36
CA PHE A 378 14.40 16.88 -17.47
C PHE A 378 13.09 16.89 -16.66
N PRO A 379 12.17 17.84 -16.91
CA PRO A 379 10.88 17.90 -16.21
C PRO A 379 10.02 16.69 -16.58
N LEU A 380 9.25 16.15 -15.63
CA LEU A 380 8.29 15.09 -15.97
C LEU A 380 7.27 15.61 -17.00
N GLY A 381 7.05 14.86 -18.07
CA GLY A 381 6.13 15.24 -19.14
C GLY A 381 5.79 14.10 -20.09
N TYR A 382 4.96 14.39 -21.08
CA TYR A 382 4.54 13.45 -22.12
C TYR A 382 4.26 14.20 -23.42
N ALA A 383 4.40 13.51 -24.55
CA ALA A 383 4.06 14.05 -25.86
C ALA A 383 2.57 13.84 -26.16
N PRO A 384 1.95 14.70 -26.99
CA PRO A 384 0.63 14.41 -27.55
C PRO A 384 0.63 13.08 -28.31
N THR A 385 -0.48 12.37 -28.23
CA THR A 385 -0.72 11.15 -29.00
C THR A 385 -0.81 11.46 -30.49
N THR A 386 -0.41 10.51 -31.33
CA THR A 386 -0.41 10.65 -32.81
C THR A 386 -1.58 9.94 -33.49
N ASP A 387 -2.34 9.14 -32.74
CA ASP A 387 -3.47 8.33 -33.20
C ASP A 387 -4.84 9.01 -32.98
N GLY A 388 -4.85 10.19 -32.37
CA GLY A 388 -6.08 10.93 -32.04
C GLY A 388 -6.83 10.40 -30.82
N LEU A 389 -6.27 9.44 -30.07
CA LEU A 389 -6.81 8.96 -28.80
C LEU A 389 -6.27 9.78 -27.62
N LEU A 390 -6.86 9.62 -26.45
CA LEU A 390 -6.44 10.33 -25.25
C LEU A 390 -5.05 9.90 -24.78
N ALA A 391 -4.25 10.87 -24.32
CA ALA A 391 -3.04 10.58 -23.55
C ALA A 391 -3.43 10.12 -22.14
N PRO A 392 -3.01 8.91 -21.68
CA PRO A 392 -3.36 8.42 -20.36
C PRO A 392 -2.79 9.29 -19.23
N GLN A 393 -1.62 9.90 -19.44
CA GLN A 393 -1.01 10.82 -18.49
C GLN A 393 -1.89 12.05 -18.26
N TYR A 394 -2.46 12.62 -19.33
CA TYR A 394 -3.38 13.76 -19.24
C TYR A 394 -4.62 13.41 -18.41
N VAL A 395 -5.27 12.28 -18.70
CA VAL A 395 -6.44 11.83 -17.95
C VAL A 395 -6.14 11.71 -16.46
N ILE A 396 -5.05 11.03 -16.12
CA ILE A 396 -4.63 10.79 -14.73
C ILE A 396 -4.27 12.11 -14.02
N GLN A 397 -3.55 13.00 -14.70
CA GLN A 397 -3.20 14.32 -14.18
C GLN A 397 -4.47 15.13 -13.85
N ARG A 398 -5.45 15.17 -14.77
CA ARG A 398 -6.72 15.87 -14.56
C ARG A 398 -7.53 15.26 -13.42
N ILE A 399 -7.53 13.94 -13.25
CA ILE A 399 -8.17 13.29 -12.10
C ILE A 399 -7.58 13.82 -10.79
N GLY A 400 -6.25 13.86 -10.67
CA GLY A 400 -5.56 14.39 -9.49
C GLY A 400 -5.88 15.87 -9.23
N GLU A 401 -5.75 16.70 -10.26
CA GLU A 401 -5.96 18.16 -10.16
C GLU A 401 -7.41 18.55 -9.79
N ILE A 402 -8.41 17.86 -10.34
CA ILE A 402 -9.83 18.16 -10.08
C ILE A 402 -10.29 17.59 -8.73
N THR A 403 -9.77 16.43 -8.32
CA THR A 403 -10.08 15.82 -7.01
C THR A 403 -9.45 16.62 -5.86
N GLY A 404 -8.26 17.18 -6.08
CA GLY A 404 -7.55 17.97 -5.08
C GLY A 404 -6.72 17.15 -4.09
N PRO A 405 -6.11 17.80 -3.08
CA PRO A 405 -5.05 17.23 -2.25
C PRO A 405 -5.52 16.14 -1.27
N GLU A 406 -6.82 16.09 -0.98
CA GLU A 406 -7.38 15.18 0.02
C GLU A 406 -7.80 13.81 -0.55
N GLY A 407 -7.74 13.63 -1.87
CA GLY A 407 -8.12 12.38 -2.55
C GLY A 407 -7.35 11.14 -2.07
N VAL A 408 -7.96 9.96 -2.24
CA VAL A 408 -7.31 8.65 -2.08
C VAL A 408 -7.32 7.95 -3.44
N TYR A 409 -6.20 7.35 -3.81
CA TYR A 409 -6.03 6.67 -5.10
C TYR A 409 -5.52 5.26 -4.85
N ALA A 410 -6.35 4.27 -5.16
CA ALA A 410 -5.95 2.89 -5.26
C ALA A 410 -5.64 2.55 -6.71
N SER A 411 -4.43 2.08 -7.00
CA SER A 411 -4.04 1.73 -8.37
C SER A 411 -4.05 0.23 -8.62
N GLY A 412 -4.42 -0.17 -9.84
CA GLY A 412 -4.04 -1.49 -10.35
C GLY A 412 -2.53 -1.55 -10.63
N VAL A 413 -2.08 -2.54 -11.41
CA VAL A 413 -0.65 -2.73 -11.70
C VAL A 413 -0.37 -2.67 -13.19
N GLY A 414 0.59 -1.83 -13.59
CA GLY A 414 0.92 -1.61 -15.00
C GLY A 414 1.37 -0.17 -15.29
N GLN A 415 1.14 0.29 -16.52
CA GLN A 415 1.53 1.65 -16.91
C GLN A 415 0.71 2.72 -16.18
N HIS A 416 -0.59 2.49 -16.01
CA HIS A 416 -1.49 3.39 -15.27
C HIS A 416 -1.07 3.58 -13.81
N GLN A 417 -0.48 2.56 -13.18
CA GLN A 417 0.10 2.67 -11.84
C GLN A 417 1.27 3.65 -11.81
N MET A 418 2.19 3.53 -12.76
CA MET A 418 3.35 4.40 -12.83
C MET A 418 2.93 5.83 -13.15
N TRP A 419 2.02 6.01 -14.11
CA TRP A 419 1.49 7.33 -14.42
C TRP A 419 0.70 7.95 -13.25
N ALA A 420 -0.06 7.17 -12.49
CA ALA A 420 -0.73 7.65 -11.27
C ALA A 420 0.28 8.06 -10.19
N ALA A 421 1.37 7.32 -10.01
CA ALA A 421 2.44 7.68 -9.08
C ALA A 421 3.23 8.94 -9.52
N GLN A 422 3.33 9.17 -10.83
CA GLN A 422 4.09 10.25 -11.47
C GLN A 422 3.31 11.57 -11.60
N PHE A 423 2.04 11.51 -12.03
CA PHE A 423 1.28 12.68 -12.48
C PHE A 423 0.18 13.14 -11.52
N ILE A 424 -0.09 12.39 -10.46
CA ILE A 424 -0.91 12.87 -9.33
C ILE A 424 0.03 13.44 -8.27
N ASN A 425 -0.30 14.62 -7.77
CA ASN A 425 0.42 15.26 -6.66
C ASN A 425 -0.15 14.77 -5.33
N TYR A 426 0.68 14.10 -4.53
CA TYR A 426 0.30 13.57 -3.23
C TYR A 426 0.78 14.51 -2.12
N GLU A 427 -0.18 15.14 -1.43
CA GLU A 427 0.11 16.13 -0.38
C GLU A 427 0.03 15.55 1.04
N ARG A 428 -0.46 14.32 1.19
CA ARG A 428 -0.65 13.67 2.51
C ARG A 428 -0.31 12.19 2.50
N PRO A 429 0.10 11.61 3.63
CA PRO A 429 0.32 10.17 3.76
C PRO A 429 -1.00 9.40 3.59
N ASN A 430 -0.89 8.10 3.29
CA ASN A 430 -2.03 7.18 3.16
C ASN A 430 -3.05 7.58 2.06
N SER A 431 -2.65 8.43 1.11
CA SER A 431 -3.45 8.83 -0.05
C SER A 431 -3.16 7.97 -1.29
N TRP A 432 -1.98 7.35 -1.36
CA TRP A 432 -1.58 6.43 -2.42
C TRP A 432 -1.62 4.99 -1.92
N LEU A 433 -2.46 4.16 -2.55
CA LEU A 433 -2.61 2.74 -2.26
C LEU A 433 -2.27 1.95 -3.51
N ASN A 434 -1.35 1.00 -3.40
CA ASN A 434 -1.02 0.09 -4.50
C ASN A 434 -0.51 -1.24 -3.99
N SER A 435 -0.48 -2.23 -4.87
CA SER A 435 0.41 -3.38 -4.75
C SER A 435 1.76 -3.05 -5.39
N GLY A 436 2.78 -2.83 -4.57
CA GLY A 436 4.14 -2.48 -5.00
C GLY A 436 5.06 -3.68 -5.03
N GLY A 437 5.13 -4.42 -3.93
CA GLY A 437 6.00 -5.57 -3.77
C GLY A 437 5.58 -6.75 -4.62
N ALA A 438 4.32 -7.20 -4.49
CA ALA A 438 3.82 -8.34 -5.25
C ALA A 438 3.42 -7.96 -6.69
N GLY A 439 2.99 -6.71 -6.92
CA GLY A 439 2.51 -6.27 -8.23
C GLY A 439 1.24 -6.99 -8.65
N THR A 440 0.28 -7.14 -7.73
CA THR A 440 -0.98 -7.83 -7.93
C THR A 440 -1.98 -7.03 -8.76
N MET A 441 -2.22 -7.49 -9.99
CA MET A 441 -3.35 -7.02 -10.80
C MET A 441 -4.69 -7.42 -10.13
N GLY A 442 -5.70 -6.55 -10.21
CA GLY A 442 -7.00 -6.73 -9.53
C GLY A 442 -7.07 -6.16 -8.11
N TYR A 443 -6.02 -5.51 -7.62
CA TYR A 443 -5.97 -4.86 -6.30
C TYR A 443 -6.90 -3.64 -6.17
N SER A 444 -6.92 -2.77 -7.19
CA SER A 444 -7.54 -1.43 -7.24
C SER A 444 -8.97 -1.33 -6.70
N VAL A 445 -9.92 -2.07 -7.29
CA VAL A 445 -11.35 -1.93 -6.98
C VAL A 445 -11.65 -2.38 -5.54
N PRO A 446 -11.21 -3.57 -5.08
CA PRO A 446 -11.36 -3.92 -3.68
C PRO A 446 -10.64 -2.97 -2.73
N ALA A 447 -9.41 -2.55 -3.03
CA ALA A 447 -8.66 -1.65 -2.16
C ALA A 447 -9.33 -0.26 -2.06
N ALA A 448 -9.86 0.28 -3.16
CA ALA A 448 -10.66 1.51 -3.15
C ALA A 448 -11.93 1.35 -2.32
N MET A 449 -12.61 0.19 -2.43
CA MET A 449 -13.79 -0.12 -1.60
C MET A 449 -13.42 -0.07 -0.11
N GLY A 450 -12.35 -0.75 0.29
CA GLY A 450 -11.85 -0.75 1.66
C GLY A 450 -11.46 0.65 2.15
N ALA A 451 -10.79 1.42 1.30
CA ALA A 451 -10.39 2.78 1.62
C ALA A 451 -11.58 3.73 1.79
N LYS A 452 -12.62 3.61 0.97
CA LYS A 452 -13.84 4.42 1.11
C LYS A 452 -14.65 4.04 2.35
N VAL A 453 -14.59 2.78 2.77
CA VAL A 453 -15.15 2.33 4.04
C VAL A 453 -14.40 2.96 5.22
N ALA A 454 -13.07 2.97 5.15
CA ALA A 454 -12.21 3.56 6.18
C ALA A 454 -12.28 5.10 6.25
N GLU A 455 -12.41 5.76 5.10
CA GLU A 455 -12.39 7.22 4.92
C GLU A 455 -13.67 7.70 4.20
N PRO A 456 -14.85 7.63 4.84
CA PRO A 456 -16.14 7.86 4.20
C PRO A 456 -16.30 9.26 3.61
N ASP A 457 -15.62 10.26 4.17
CA ASP A 457 -15.73 11.67 3.77
C ASP A 457 -14.80 12.05 2.60
N ARG A 458 -13.88 11.17 2.20
CA ARG A 458 -12.89 11.45 1.15
C ARG A 458 -13.33 10.93 -0.21
N ASP A 459 -12.91 11.61 -1.27
CA ASP A 459 -13.02 11.08 -2.62
C ASP A 459 -12.00 9.97 -2.83
N VAL A 460 -12.48 8.78 -3.20
CA VAL A 460 -11.66 7.58 -3.38
C VAL A 460 -11.78 7.10 -4.82
N TRP A 461 -10.65 7.09 -5.51
CA TRP A 461 -10.50 6.62 -6.88
C TRP A 461 -9.82 5.26 -6.92
N ALA A 462 -10.37 4.34 -7.71
CA ALA A 462 -9.63 3.23 -8.30
C ALA A 462 -9.10 3.67 -9.66
N ILE A 463 -7.80 3.92 -9.79
CA ILE A 463 -7.14 4.17 -11.08
C ILE A 463 -6.71 2.82 -11.64
N ASP A 464 -7.36 2.36 -12.70
CA ASP A 464 -7.23 0.98 -13.13
C ASP A 464 -6.95 0.83 -14.62
N GLY A 465 -6.27 -0.25 -14.99
CA GLY A 465 -6.11 -0.66 -16.38
C GLY A 465 -7.23 -1.63 -16.74
N ASP A 466 -7.64 -1.66 -18.01
CA ASP A 466 -8.71 -2.55 -18.48
C ASP A 466 -8.42 -4.04 -18.23
N GLY A 467 -7.16 -4.46 -18.24
CA GLY A 467 -6.76 -5.81 -17.85
C GLY A 467 -6.86 -6.08 -16.34
N CYS A 468 -6.49 -5.12 -15.50
CA CYS A 468 -6.58 -5.24 -14.05
C CYS A 468 -8.03 -5.22 -13.57
N PHE A 469 -8.82 -4.28 -14.10
CA PHE A 469 -10.23 -4.10 -13.75
C PHE A 469 -11.04 -5.38 -13.94
N GLN A 470 -10.76 -6.14 -15.00
CA GLN A 470 -11.45 -7.40 -15.28
C GLN A 470 -11.25 -8.50 -14.22
N MET A 471 -10.19 -8.43 -13.42
CA MET A 471 -9.88 -9.48 -12.44
C MET A 471 -10.77 -9.43 -11.20
N THR A 472 -11.25 -8.23 -10.83
CA THR A 472 -12.02 -8.03 -9.59
C THR A 472 -13.22 -7.09 -9.72
N ASN A 473 -13.65 -6.74 -10.95
CA ASN A 473 -14.81 -5.85 -11.17
C ASN A 473 -16.12 -6.33 -10.51
N GLN A 474 -16.26 -7.61 -10.17
CA GLN A 474 -17.44 -8.14 -9.48
C GLN A 474 -17.66 -7.47 -8.12
N GLU A 475 -16.63 -6.88 -7.51
CA GLU A 475 -16.76 -6.13 -6.26
C GLU A 475 -17.51 -4.80 -6.44
N LEU A 476 -17.80 -4.36 -7.67
CA LEU A 476 -18.79 -3.30 -7.91
C LEU A 476 -20.18 -3.68 -7.37
N ALA A 477 -20.54 -4.97 -7.40
CA ALA A 477 -21.77 -5.45 -6.78
C ALA A 477 -21.74 -5.24 -5.26
N THR A 478 -20.58 -5.45 -4.62
CA THR A 478 -20.39 -5.20 -3.19
C THR A 478 -20.53 -3.72 -2.89
N CYS A 479 -19.88 -2.87 -3.68
CA CYS A 479 -19.94 -1.42 -3.51
C CYS A 479 -21.36 -0.88 -3.69
N ALA A 480 -22.08 -1.31 -4.72
CA ALA A 480 -23.45 -0.86 -4.99
C ALA A 480 -24.43 -1.28 -3.90
N ILE A 481 -24.37 -2.54 -3.43
CA ILE A 481 -25.27 -3.05 -2.39
C ILE A 481 -25.02 -2.35 -1.03
N ASN A 482 -23.78 -1.98 -0.74
CA ASN A 482 -23.40 -1.35 0.52
C ASN A 482 -23.33 0.18 0.46
N ASN A 483 -23.73 0.81 -0.65
CA ASN A 483 -23.61 2.26 -0.88
C ASN A 483 -22.19 2.79 -0.61
N ILE A 484 -21.18 2.15 -1.20
CA ILE A 484 -19.77 2.56 -1.11
C ILE A 484 -19.42 3.28 -2.43
N PRO A 485 -19.51 4.62 -2.52
CA PRO A 485 -19.51 5.34 -3.79
C PRO A 485 -18.09 5.63 -4.28
N ILE A 486 -17.29 4.59 -4.54
CA ILE A 486 -15.97 4.73 -5.16
C ILE A 486 -16.09 5.23 -6.61
N LYS A 487 -15.04 5.89 -7.09
CA LYS A 487 -14.91 6.32 -8.48
C LYS A 487 -13.89 5.41 -9.16
N VAL A 488 -14.20 4.83 -10.32
CA VAL A 488 -13.29 3.95 -11.05
C VAL A 488 -12.93 4.63 -12.36
N ALA A 489 -11.65 4.91 -12.56
CA ALA A 489 -11.11 5.40 -13.82
C ALA A 489 -10.40 4.24 -14.54
N VAL A 490 -11.07 3.64 -15.51
CA VAL A 490 -10.48 2.60 -16.36
C VAL A 490 -9.70 3.30 -17.48
N ILE A 491 -8.38 3.25 -17.39
CA ILE A 491 -7.42 3.72 -18.38
C ILE A 491 -7.31 2.63 -19.46
N ASN A 492 -8.27 2.63 -20.38
CA ASN A 492 -8.50 1.56 -21.34
C ASN A 492 -7.66 1.77 -22.60
N ASN A 493 -6.48 1.14 -22.61
CA ASN A 493 -5.60 1.10 -23.78
C ASN A 493 -5.75 -0.21 -24.58
N SER A 494 -6.76 -1.02 -24.26
CA SER A 494 -7.04 -2.32 -24.84
C SER A 494 -5.90 -3.34 -24.76
N SER A 495 -5.01 -3.22 -23.77
CA SER A 495 -3.82 -4.07 -23.71
C SER A 495 -3.27 -4.27 -22.29
N LEU A 496 -2.45 -5.32 -22.13
CA LEU A 496 -1.52 -5.44 -21.00
C LEU A 496 -0.34 -4.48 -21.21
N GLY A 497 -0.59 -3.17 -21.07
CA GLY A 497 0.29 -2.10 -21.53
C GLY A 497 1.74 -2.17 -21.05
N MET A 498 1.99 -2.55 -19.80
CA MET A 498 3.36 -2.70 -19.30
C MET A 498 4.09 -3.82 -20.04
N VAL A 499 3.46 -4.99 -20.18
CA VAL A 499 4.04 -6.12 -20.94
C VAL A 499 4.22 -5.74 -22.41
N ARG A 500 3.27 -5.00 -22.99
CA ARG A 500 3.35 -4.49 -24.36
C ARG A 500 4.55 -3.57 -24.55
N GLN A 501 4.77 -2.59 -23.67
CA GLN A 501 5.94 -1.70 -23.71
C GLN A 501 7.26 -2.49 -23.69
N TRP A 502 7.35 -3.50 -22.83
CA TRP A 502 8.53 -4.39 -22.79
C TRP A 502 8.71 -5.17 -24.09
N GLN A 503 7.63 -5.69 -24.68
CA GLN A 503 7.67 -6.34 -25.99
C GLN A 503 8.10 -5.37 -27.11
N THR A 504 7.68 -4.10 -27.06
CA THR A 504 8.11 -3.07 -28.00
C THR A 504 9.61 -2.77 -27.88
N LEU A 505 10.12 -2.60 -26.65
CA LEU A 505 11.49 -2.15 -26.42
C LEU A 505 12.53 -3.26 -26.54
N PHE A 506 12.20 -4.49 -26.13
CA PHE A 506 13.19 -5.57 -25.97
C PHE A 506 12.93 -6.81 -26.82
N TYR A 507 11.80 -6.87 -27.56
CA TYR A 507 11.40 -8.03 -28.35
C TYR A 507 10.89 -7.63 -29.75
N ASP A 508 11.50 -6.62 -30.37
CA ASP A 508 11.23 -6.17 -31.75
C ASP A 508 9.76 -5.82 -32.04
N GLY A 509 8.98 -5.41 -31.02
CA GLY A 509 7.55 -5.14 -31.19
C GLY A 509 6.70 -6.39 -31.43
N ARG A 510 7.20 -7.57 -31.05
CA ARG A 510 6.46 -8.83 -31.17
C ARG A 510 5.45 -8.98 -30.05
N TYR A 511 4.24 -8.49 -30.30
CA TYR A 511 3.14 -8.56 -29.33
C TYR A 511 2.63 -10.00 -29.17
N SER A 512 2.67 -10.51 -27.94
CA SER A 512 2.25 -11.87 -27.60
C SER A 512 1.31 -11.85 -26.41
N ASN A 513 0.04 -12.18 -26.66
CA ASN A 513 -1.02 -12.29 -25.65
C ASN A 513 -1.21 -11.03 -24.79
N THR A 514 -1.00 -9.86 -25.40
CA THR A 514 -1.15 -8.56 -24.74
C THR A 514 -2.37 -7.77 -25.19
N ASP A 515 -2.99 -8.10 -26.32
CA ASP A 515 -4.20 -7.40 -26.80
C ASP A 515 -5.46 -7.96 -26.12
N LEU A 516 -6.22 -7.08 -25.45
CA LEU A 516 -7.37 -7.46 -24.63
C LEU A 516 -8.73 -7.33 -25.35
N ASN A 517 -8.77 -6.65 -26.50
CA ASN A 517 -9.98 -6.44 -27.28
C ASN A 517 -11.13 -5.72 -26.53
N THR A 518 -10.78 -4.72 -25.73
CA THR A 518 -11.63 -3.99 -24.77
C THR A 518 -11.79 -2.50 -25.12
N GLY A 519 -10.94 -1.94 -25.99
CA GLY A 519 -10.89 -0.50 -26.27
C GLY A 519 -11.25 -0.10 -27.71
N HIS A 520 -10.62 0.95 -28.20
CA HIS A 520 -10.86 1.54 -29.53
C HIS A 520 -10.66 0.53 -30.66
N ASP A 521 -11.53 0.55 -31.68
CA ASP A 521 -11.46 -0.31 -32.88
C ASP A 521 -11.30 -1.81 -32.63
N THR A 522 -11.77 -2.29 -31.46
CA THR A 522 -11.84 -3.71 -31.12
C THR A 522 -13.29 -4.17 -30.97
N ILE A 523 -13.48 -5.48 -30.77
CA ILE A 523 -14.79 -6.06 -30.48
C ILE A 523 -15.37 -5.62 -29.12
N ARG A 524 -14.57 -4.94 -28.27
CA ARG A 524 -14.96 -4.34 -26.98
C ARG A 524 -15.67 -5.33 -26.06
N VAL A 525 -14.95 -6.38 -25.68
CA VAL A 525 -15.46 -7.43 -24.79
C VAL A 525 -14.62 -7.47 -23.51
N PRO A 526 -15.22 -7.21 -22.33
CA PRO A 526 -16.58 -6.69 -22.13
C PRO A 526 -16.71 -5.20 -22.48
N ASP A 527 -17.95 -4.71 -22.64
CA ASP A 527 -18.25 -3.27 -22.62
C ASP A 527 -18.36 -2.80 -21.17
N PHE A 528 -17.36 -2.07 -20.68
CA PHE A 528 -17.28 -1.66 -19.27
C PHE A 528 -18.41 -0.73 -18.82
N VAL A 529 -19.01 0.07 -19.71
CA VAL A 529 -20.16 0.92 -19.35
C VAL A 529 -21.37 0.05 -19.07
N LYS A 530 -21.68 -0.90 -19.96
CA LYS A 530 -22.79 -1.83 -19.77
C LYS A 530 -22.59 -2.73 -18.56
N LEU A 531 -21.36 -3.15 -18.31
CA LEU A 531 -20.99 -3.93 -17.13
C LEU A 531 -21.25 -3.12 -15.84
N ALA A 532 -20.85 -1.84 -15.81
CA ALA A 532 -21.10 -0.96 -14.67
C ALA A 532 -22.60 -0.77 -14.41
N GLU A 533 -23.38 -0.51 -15.48
CA GLU A 533 -24.84 -0.39 -15.40
C GLU A 533 -25.49 -1.68 -14.87
N ALA A 534 -25.00 -2.86 -15.28
CA ALA A 534 -25.49 -4.15 -14.80
C ALA A 534 -25.29 -4.36 -13.29
N TYR A 535 -24.26 -3.73 -12.70
CA TYR A 535 -24.03 -3.72 -11.25
C TYR A 535 -24.76 -2.57 -10.52
N GLY A 536 -25.48 -1.70 -11.23
CA GLY A 536 -26.17 -0.53 -10.65
C GLY A 536 -25.28 0.72 -10.48
N CYS A 537 -24.10 0.72 -11.10
CA CYS A 537 -23.19 1.87 -11.08
C CYS A 537 -23.54 2.88 -12.18
N LEU A 538 -23.05 4.11 -12.05
CA LEU A 538 -23.05 5.06 -13.16
C LEU A 538 -21.89 4.71 -14.12
N GLY A 539 -22.20 4.33 -15.36
CA GLY A 539 -21.21 4.09 -16.41
C GLY A 539 -21.04 5.30 -17.33
N ILE A 540 -19.79 5.70 -17.60
CA ILE A 540 -19.45 6.80 -18.50
C ILE A 540 -18.35 6.32 -19.46
N ARG A 541 -18.43 6.71 -20.73
CA ARG A 541 -17.34 6.51 -21.70
C ARG A 541 -16.82 7.87 -22.15
N VAL A 542 -15.50 8.01 -22.15
CA VAL A 542 -14.81 9.23 -22.55
C VAL A 542 -13.85 8.88 -23.68
N THR A 543 -13.99 9.56 -24.81
CA THR A 543 -13.14 9.32 -26.00
C THR A 543 -12.45 10.58 -26.50
N LYS A 544 -12.78 11.75 -25.94
CA LYS A 544 -12.21 13.04 -26.35
C LYS A 544 -11.77 13.88 -25.16
N GLU A 545 -10.82 14.77 -25.41
CA GLU A 545 -10.19 15.59 -24.38
C GLU A 545 -11.20 16.52 -23.70
N GLU A 546 -12.10 17.13 -24.47
CA GLU A 546 -13.12 18.06 -23.96
C GLU A 546 -14.17 17.41 -23.02
N GLU A 547 -14.24 16.07 -23.00
CA GLU A 547 -15.16 15.30 -22.17
C GLU A 547 -14.56 14.93 -20.80
N VAL A 548 -13.23 14.94 -20.67
CA VAL A 548 -12.49 14.44 -19.50
C VAL A 548 -12.90 15.16 -18.22
N ASP A 549 -12.77 16.49 -18.19
CA ASP A 549 -13.10 17.30 -17.02
C ASP A 549 -14.57 17.15 -16.59
N ALA A 550 -15.48 17.07 -17.55
CA ALA A 550 -16.91 16.95 -17.28
C ALA A 550 -17.25 15.60 -16.66
N ALA A 551 -16.65 14.52 -17.16
CA ALA A 551 -16.82 13.18 -16.62
C ALA A 551 -16.27 13.05 -15.18
N ILE A 552 -15.09 13.63 -14.92
CA ILE A 552 -14.48 13.62 -13.57
C ILE A 552 -15.36 14.38 -12.58
N LYS A 553 -15.83 15.59 -12.93
CA LYS A 553 -16.71 16.38 -12.06
C LYS A 553 -18.02 15.65 -11.76
N LEU A 554 -18.64 15.07 -12.78
CA LEU A 554 -19.86 14.28 -12.60
C LEU A 554 -19.63 13.08 -11.65
N ALA A 555 -18.47 12.43 -11.74
CA ALA A 555 -18.14 11.33 -10.85
C ALA A 555 -17.98 11.78 -9.39
N LEU A 556 -17.30 12.91 -9.15
CA LEU A 556 -17.14 13.49 -7.81
C LEU A 556 -18.48 13.97 -7.22
N GLU A 557 -19.38 14.49 -8.04
CA GLU A 557 -20.73 14.91 -7.62
C GLU A 557 -21.64 13.71 -7.30
N THR A 558 -21.38 12.54 -7.89
CA THR A 558 -22.19 11.32 -7.73
C THR A 558 -21.76 10.52 -6.50
N ASN A 559 -22.46 10.68 -5.38
CA ASN A 559 -22.12 10.03 -4.10
C ASN A 559 -23.16 9.04 -3.57
N ASP A 560 -24.20 8.77 -4.34
CA ASP A 560 -25.27 7.81 -4.03
C ASP A 560 -25.01 6.40 -4.59
N ARG A 561 -23.98 6.23 -5.42
CA ARG A 561 -23.59 4.95 -6.06
C ARG A 561 -22.15 5.01 -6.57
N PRO A 562 -21.53 3.86 -6.91
CA PRO A 562 -20.23 3.85 -7.57
C PRO A 562 -20.31 4.40 -9.01
N VAL A 563 -19.18 4.93 -9.49
CA VAL A 563 -19.05 5.46 -10.85
C VAL A 563 -17.92 4.72 -11.56
N VAL A 564 -18.12 4.32 -12.82
CA VAL A 564 -17.10 3.71 -13.67
C VAL A 564 -16.97 4.54 -14.94
N ILE A 565 -15.78 5.09 -15.16
CA ILE A 565 -15.44 5.86 -16.35
C ILE A 565 -14.44 5.06 -17.19
N ASP A 566 -14.86 4.71 -18.41
CA ASP A 566 -14.05 4.07 -19.44
C ASP A 566 -13.37 5.15 -20.28
N PHE A 567 -12.13 5.50 -19.94
CA PHE A 567 -11.30 6.43 -20.68
C PHE A 567 -10.55 5.68 -21.79
N VAL A 568 -10.95 5.91 -23.04
CA VAL A 568 -10.32 5.27 -24.20
C VAL A 568 -9.04 6.02 -24.56
N VAL A 569 -7.90 5.41 -24.26
CA VAL A 569 -6.56 6.02 -24.39
C VAL A 569 -5.70 5.30 -25.43
N SER A 570 -4.61 5.94 -25.84
CA SER A 570 -3.66 5.36 -26.80
C SER A 570 -2.92 4.14 -26.22
N ALA A 571 -2.80 3.09 -27.04
CA ALA A 571 -2.02 1.89 -26.73
C ALA A 571 -0.50 2.06 -26.97
N ASP A 572 -0.11 3.14 -27.65
CA ASP A 572 1.29 3.42 -27.99
C ASP A 572 1.99 4.29 -26.93
N ALA A 573 1.25 4.77 -25.93
CA ALA A 573 1.80 5.49 -24.79
C ALA A 573 2.75 4.59 -23.98
N MET A 574 3.88 5.15 -23.56
CA MET A 574 4.90 4.48 -22.76
C MET A 574 5.16 5.23 -21.46
N VAL A 575 5.60 4.50 -20.44
CA VAL A 575 6.06 5.06 -19.17
C VAL A 575 7.51 5.50 -19.32
N TRP A 576 7.74 6.79 -19.11
CA TRP A 576 9.05 7.44 -19.03
C TRP A 576 9.09 8.34 -17.79
N PRO A 577 10.26 8.64 -17.21
CA PRO A 577 11.58 8.09 -17.53
C PRO A 577 11.68 6.57 -17.29
N MET A 578 12.75 5.95 -17.78
CA MET A 578 13.01 4.52 -17.57
C MET A 578 14.49 4.23 -17.30
N VAL A 579 14.80 3.48 -16.25
CA VAL A 579 16.07 2.76 -16.09
C VAL A 579 15.84 1.30 -16.49
N PRO A 580 16.48 0.79 -17.57
CA PRO A 580 16.34 -0.61 -17.95
C PRO A 580 16.72 -1.57 -16.81
N GLN A 581 16.13 -2.78 -16.79
CA GLN A 581 16.51 -3.77 -15.78
C GLN A 581 17.98 -4.18 -15.92
N GLY A 582 18.65 -4.32 -14.77
CA GLY A 582 20.01 -4.87 -14.68
C GLY A 582 21.14 -3.90 -15.04
N VAL A 583 20.85 -2.62 -15.30
CA VAL A 583 21.88 -1.58 -15.52
C VAL A 583 21.99 -0.63 -14.33
N SER A 584 23.01 0.25 -14.38
CA SER A 584 23.19 1.35 -13.42
C SER A 584 22.12 2.42 -13.60
N ASN A 585 21.74 3.08 -12.49
CA ASN A 585 20.86 4.25 -12.51
C ASN A 585 21.43 5.43 -13.32
N SER A 586 22.75 5.46 -13.56
CA SER A 586 23.38 6.43 -14.47
C SER A 586 22.88 6.32 -15.91
N TYR A 587 22.26 5.20 -16.32
CA TYR A 587 21.70 5.01 -17.66
C TYR A 587 20.21 5.36 -17.76
N VAL A 588 19.69 6.20 -16.86
CA VAL A 588 18.31 6.67 -16.93
C VAL A 588 18.01 7.28 -18.30
N GLN A 589 16.92 6.84 -18.90
CA GLN A 589 16.40 7.36 -20.16
C GLN A 589 15.22 8.27 -19.87
N TYR A 590 15.28 9.52 -20.31
CA TYR A 590 14.21 10.49 -20.13
C TYR A 590 13.07 10.31 -21.14
N ALA A 591 13.41 9.86 -22.36
CA ALA A 591 12.47 9.47 -23.41
C ALA A 591 13.12 8.39 -24.28
N ARG A 592 12.36 7.82 -25.22
CA ARG A 592 12.88 6.83 -26.18
C ARG A 592 14.14 7.36 -26.87
N ASP A 593 15.25 6.65 -26.71
CA ASP A 593 16.57 6.99 -27.27
C ASP A 593 17.19 8.32 -26.77
N HIS A 594 16.68 8.90 -25.69
CA HIS A 594 17.20 10.12 -25.07
C HIS A 594 17.61 9.87 -23.61
N SER A 595 18.92 9.98 -23.32
CA SER A 595 19.51 9.94 -21.98
C SER A 595 20.16 11.29 -21.65
N PRO A 596 20.32 11.65 -20.37
CA PRO A 596 21.20 12.75 -19.99
C PRO A 596 22.60 12.53 -20.57
N ALA A 597 23.14 13.54 -21.25
CA ALA A 597 24.51 13.49 -21.75
C ALA A 597 25.46 13.85 -20.60
N PHE A 598 26.30 12.91 -20.19
CA PHE A 598 27.37 13.19 -19.24
C PHE A 598 28.57 13.73 -20.02
N GLU A 599 29.13 14.87 -19.61
CA GLU A 599 30.44 15.28 -20.10
C GLU A 599 31.42 14.12 -19.81
N GLU A 600 32.01 13.55 -20.87
CA GLU A 600 33.07 12.55 -20.74
C GLU A 600 34.15 13.11 -19.81
N GLU A 601 34.56 12.32 -18.81
CA GLU A 601 35.82 12.55 -18.09
C GLU A 601 36.95 12.67 -19.12
N ILE A 602 37.50 13.88 -19.27
CA ILE A 602 38.78 14.12 -19.98
C ILE A 602 39.94 13.65 -19.10
#